data_AF-A0AAV0HS49-F1
#
_entry.id   AF-A0AAV0HS49-F1
#
_cell.length_a   1.000
_cell.length_b   1.000
_cell.length_c   1.000
_cell.angle_alpha   90.00
_cell.angle_beta   90.00
_cell.angle_gamma   90.00
#
_symmetry.space_group_name_H-M   'P 1'
#
loop_
_entity.id
_entity.type
_entity.pdbx_description
1 polymer ?
#
loop_
_entity_poly.entity_id
_entity_poly.type
_entity_poly.pdbx_seq_one_letter_code
_entity_poly.pdbx_strand_id
1 'polypeptide(L)'
;MLEAGVKPDNFTYAAILDTCANVATVGLGMQIHAQVIKQQLQSDVYISTTLVDMYSKCGKLQDSELMYEKAPKKDLVGWNSLICGYSQHGLGEKALMVFEEKRPEKVNPNRSTFLSVLRACAHKGLLGTGMCYFHTMQKEHRLEPEIKHYSCMDRWECGNCGEGCKLYFAVSAG
;
A
#
# COMPACT_ATOMS: atom_id res chain seq x y z
N MET A 1 1.20 30.71 8.06
CA MET A 1 0.66 29.90 9.18
C MET A 1 1.45 30.13 10.46
N LEU A 2 2.72 29.71 10.53
CA LEU A 2 3.55 29.89 11.74
C LEU A 2 3.83 31.37 12.05
N GLU A 3 4.11 32.19 11.03
CA GLU A 3 4.28 33.64 11.17
C GLU A 3 3.02 34.36 11.67
N ALA A 4 1.84 33.76 11.44
CA ALA A 4 0.56 34.26 11.95
C ALA A 4 0.22 33.72 13.34
N GLY A 5 1.14 32.99 14.00
CA GLY A 5 0.92 32.37 15.31
C GLY A 5 -0.04 31.17 15.30
N VAL A 6 -0.45 30.69 14.13
CA VAL A 6 -1.37 29.55 14.00
C VAL A 6 -0.59 28.26 14.17
N LYS A 7 -0.96 27.45 15.16
CA LYS A 7 -0.35 26.15 15.45
C LYS A 7 -0.83 25.12 14.41
N PRO A 8 0.08 24.38 13.74
CA PRO A 8 -0.31 23.30 12.85
C PRO A 8 -1.05 22.19 13.61
N ASP A 9 -2.12 21.69 13.03
CA ASP A 9 -2.90 20.56 13.52
C ASP A 9 -2.51 19.25 12.84
N ASN A 10 -3.19 18.16 13.20
CA ASN A 10 -2.97 16.84 12.61
C ASN A 10 -3.20 16.84 11.08
N PHE A 11 -4.22 17.52 10.57
CA PHE A 11 -4.47 17.62 9.13
C PHE A 11 -3.33 18.31 8.38
N THR A 12 -2.78 19.37 8.96
CA THR A 12 -1.65 20.09 8.38
C THR A 12 -0.42 19.18 8.29
N TYR A 13 -0.10 18.47 9.36
CA TYR A 13 1.03 17.54 9.34
C TYR A 13 0.82 16.37 8.38
N ALA A 14 -0.38 15.80 8.32
CA ALA A 14 -0.72 14.73 7.38
C ALA A 14 -0.53 15.19 5.94
N ALA A 15 -1.04 16.38 5.58
CA ALA A 15 -0.89 16.92 4.24
C ALA A 15 0.59 17.10 3.84
N ILE A 16 1.43 17.60 4.75
CA ILE A 16 2.87 17.74 4.49
C ILE A 16 3.52 16.35 4.36
N LEU A 17 3.17 15.39 5.21
CA LEU A 17 3.68 14.03 5.11
C LEU A 17 3.28 13.36 3.79
N ASP A 18 2.05 13.56 3.32
CA ASP A 18 1.59 13.08 2.01
C ASP A 18 2.41 13.69 0.86
N THR A 19 2.71 14.99 0.92
CA THR A 19 3.60 15.61 -0.08
C THR A 19 5.01 15.00 -0.02
N CYS A 20 5.55 14.75 1.18
CA CYS A 20 6.85 14.10 1.33
C CYS A 20 6.84 12.67 0.76
N ALA A 21 5.73 11.95 0.96
CA ALA A 21 5.52 10.59 0.47
C ALA A 21 5.52 10.55 -1.07
N ASN A 22 4.85 11.50 -1.71
CA ASN A 22 4.71 11.55 -3.17
C ASN A 22 5.95 12.10 -3.89
N VAL A 23 6.73 12.98 -3.24
CA VAL A 23 8.01 13.51 -3.78
C VAL A 23 9.21 12.66 -3.31
N ALA A 24 8.98 11.61 -2.51
CA ALA A 24 9.99 10.71 -1.95
C ALA A 24 11.09 11.44 -1.15
N THR A 25 10.75 12.53 -0.45
CA THR A 25 11.68 13.34 0.34
C THR A 25 11.74 12.89 1.80
N VAL A 26 12.43 11.78 2.05
CA VAL A 26 12.53 11.18 3.41
C VAL A 26 13.08 12.14 4.46
N GLY A 27 14.06 12.97 4.11
CA GLY A 27 14.69 13.90 5.06
C GLY A 27 13.69 14.91 5.62
N LEU A 28 12.83 15.49 4.77
CA LEU A 28 11.75 16.37 5.18
C LEU A 28 10.68 15.60 5.98
N GLY A 29 10.30 14.41 5.51
CA GLY A 29 9.35 13.56 6.22
C GLY A 29 9.79 13.24 7.65
N MET A 30 11.08 12.97 7.88
CA MET A 30 11.65 12.74 9.21
C MET A 30 11.63 13.99 10.09
N GLN A 31 11.90 15.17 9.52
CA GLN A 31 11.80 16.43 10.26
C GLN A 31 10.35 16.68 10.71
N ILE A 32 9.38 16.41 9.84
CA ILE A 32 7.96 16.54 10.16
C ILE A 32 7.53 15.50 11.20
N HIS A 33 8.00 14.25 11.09
CA HIS A 33 7.76 13.23 12.11
C HIS A 33 8.31 13.66 13.49
N ALA A 34 9.49 14.28 13.56
CA ALA A 34 10.00 14.83 14.80
C ALA A 34 9.10 15.93 15.38
N GLN A 35 8.48 16.76 14.53
CA GLN A 35 7.50 17.75 14.97
C GLN A 35 6.20 17.10 15.47
N VAL A 36 5.70 16.06 14.79
CA VAL A 36 4.55 15.27 15.24
C VAL A 36 4.75 14.73 16.65
N ILE A 37 5.94 14.19 16.96
CA ILE A 37 6.29 13.71 18.30
C ILE A 37 6.30 14.86 19.31
N LYS A 38 6.92 16.01 18.97
CA LYS A 38 6.95 17.20 19.84
C LYS A 38 5.55 17.73 20.16
N GLN A 39 4.63 17.61 19.21
CA GLN A 39 3.23 18.03 19.37
C GLN A 39 2.34 16.96 20.01
N GLN A 40 2.90 15.80 20.37
CA GLN A 40 2.19 14.67 20.97
C GLN A 40 1.06 14.10 20.09
N LEU A 41 1.21 14.21 18.76
CA LEU A 41 0.20 13.77 17.79
C LEU A 41 0.39 12.31 17.33
N GLN A 42 1.38 11.60 17.87
CA GLN A 42 1.68 10.20 17.48
C GLN A 42 0.57 9.19 17.82
N SER A 43 -0.34 9.53 18.75
CA SER A 43 -1.49 8.71 19.13
C SER A 43 -2.70 8.91 18.22
N ASP A 44 -2.61 9.82 17.24
CA ASP A 44 -3.64 10.00 16.23
C ASP A 44 -3.52 8.89 15.17
N VAL A 45 -4.63 8.18 14.93
CA VAL A 45 -4.69 7.05 13.97
C VAL A 45 -4.40 7.52 12.55
N TYR A 46 -4.87 8.71 12.18
CA TYR A 46 -4.67 9.27 10.85
C TYR A 46 -3.22 9.69 10.64
N ILE A 47 -2.59 10.34 11.62
CA ILE A 47 -1.16 10.68 11.57
C ILE A 47 -0.28 9.44 11.50
N SER A 48 -0.51 8.46 12.37
CA SER A 48 0.28 7.22 12.39
C SER A 48 0.19 6.48 11.05
N THR A 49 -1.00 6.39 10.47
CA THR A 49 -1.22 5.81 9.14
C THR A 49 -0.51 6.59 8.04
N THR A 50 -0.55 7.93 8.09
CA THR A 50 0.15 8.78 7.11
C THR A 50 1.67 8.64 7.21
N LEU A 51 2.21 8.46 8.42
CA LEU A 51 3.64 8.16 8.62
C LEU A 51 4.03 6.81 8.01
N VAL A 52 3.19 5.78 8.16
CA VAL A 52 3.40 4.48 7.49
C VAL A 52 3.48 4.67 5.97
N ASP A 53 2.53 5.39 5.36
CA ASP A 53 2.54 5.64 3.91
C ASP A 53 3.79 6.40 3.46
N MET A 54 4.16 7.46 4.19
CA MET A 54 5.34 8.28 3.90
C MET A 54 6.63 7.46 3.93
N TYR A 55 6.85 6.69 5.00
CA TYR A 55 8.04 5.84 5.09
C TYR A 55 8.03 4.70 4.07
N SER A 56 6.88 4.10 3.79
CA SER A 56 6.70 3.07 2.76
C SER A 56 7.10 3.56 1.38
N LYS A 57 6.56 4.71 0.93
CA LYS A 57 6.86 5.29 -0.39
C LYS A 57 8.30 5.81 -0.50
N CYS A 58 8.89 6.25 0.61
CA CYS A 58 10.29 6.67 0.65
C CYS A 58 11.29 5.50 0.72
N GLY A 59 10.83 4.24 0.71
CA GLY A 59 11.68 3.05 0.75
C GLY A 59 12.29 2.73 2.12
N LYS A 60 11.86 3.42 3.18
CA LYS A 60 12.24 3.14 4.57
C LYS A 60 11.28 2.12 5.19
N LEU A 61 11.30 0.92 4.65
CA LEU A 61 10.28 -0.10 4.94
C LEU A 61 10.31 -0.59 6.39
N GLN A 62 11.49 -0.68 7.01
CA GLN A 62 11.62 -1.04 8.42
C GLN A 62 11.00 0.04 9.33
N ASP A 63 11.23 1.32 9.01
CA ASP A 63 10.64 2.43 9.76
C ASP A 63 9.11 2.44 9.57
N SER A 64 8.65 2.14 8.37
CA SER A 64 7.22 1.98 8.07
C SER A 64 6.56 0.86 8.88
N GLU A 65 7.20 -0.32 8.97
CA GLU A 65 6.70 -1.41 9.82
C GLU A 65 6.64 -1.00 11.29
N LEU A 66 7.68 -0.33 11.78
CA LEU A 66 7.73 0.15 13.15
C LEU A 66 6.60 1.14 13.44
N MET A 67 6.29 2.04 12.50
CA MET A 67 5.18 2.98 12.64
C MET A 67 3.83 2.26 12.68
N TYR A 68 3.66 1.22 11.85
CA TYR A 68 2.44 0.42 11.84
C TYR A 68 2.27 -0.41 13.11
N GLU A 69 3.36 -0.96 13.66
CA GLU A 69 3.34 -1.72 14.90
C GLU A 69 3.00 -0.84 16.11
N LYS A 70 3.52 0.39 16.12
CA LYS A 70 3.24 1.42 17.13
C LYS A 70 1.89 2.11 16.95
N ALA A 71 1.21 1.92 15.82
CA ALA A 71 -0.06 2.57 15.54
C ALA A 71 -1.11 2.14 16.60
N PRO A 72 -1.86 3.10 17.16
CA PRO A 72 -2.86 2.83 18.20
C PRO A 72 -3.99 1.93 17.68
N LYS A 73 -4.26 2.00 16.37
CA LYS A 73 -5.19 1.12 15.67
C LYS A 73 -4.56 0.70 14.35
N LYS A 74 -4.50 -0.62 14.12
CA LYS A 74 -4.09 -1.21 12.85
C LYS A 74 -5.29 -1.19 11.91
N ASP A 75 -5.30 -0.29 10.94
CA ASP A 75 -6.38 -0.13 9.99
C ASP A 75 -6.00 -0.63 8.57
N LEU A 76 -6.99 -0.63 7.68
CA LEU A 76 -6.81 -1.08 6.30
C LEU A 76 -5.80 -0.22 5.52
N VAL A 77 -5.75 1.08 5.81
CA VAL A 77 -4.90 2.01 5.07
C VAL A 77 -3.44 1.76 5.41
N GLY A 78 -3.08 1.71 6.69
CA GLY A 78 -1.69 1.45 7.12
C GLY A 78 -1.20 0.07 6.68
N TRP A 79 -2.07 -0.95 6.77
CA TRP A 79 -1.74 -2.29 6.29
C TRP A 79 -1.52 -2.33 4.77
N ASN A 80 -2.38 -1.67 4.00
CA ASN A 80 -2.23 -1.55 2.55
C ASN A 80 -0.97 -0.78 2.17
N SER A 81 -0.61 0.28 2.90
CA SER A 81 0.63 1.03 2.66
C SER A 81 1.87 0.15 2.83
N LEU A 82 1.90 -0.75 3.83
CA LEU A 82 2.99 -1.72 3.96
C LEU A 82 3.08 -2.67 2.77
N ILE A 83 1.98 -3.33 2.40
CA ILE A 83 1.96 -4.29 1.27
C ILE A 83 2.39 -3.57 -0.01
N CYS A 84 1.84 -2.39 -0.26
CA CYS A 84 2.17 -1.56 -1.40
C CYS A 84 3.64 -1.15 -1.40
N GLY A 85 4.16 -0.70 -0.26
CA GLY A 85 5.57 -0.32 -0.09
C GLY A 85 6.53 -1.47 -0.40
N TYR A 86 6.29 -2.66 0.17
CA TYR A 86 7.09 -3.86 -0.15
C TYR A 86 7.00 -4.26 -1.62
N SER A 87 5.79 -4.23 -2.17
CA SER A 87 5.52 -4.59 -3.58
C SER A 87 6.27 -3.65 -4.53
N GLN A 88 6.17 -2.33 -4.33
CA GLN A 88 6.81 -1.32 -5.16
C GLN A 88 8.34 -1.35 -5.12
N HIS A 89 8.92 -1.74 -3.98
CA HIS A 89 10.37 -1.86 -3.80
C HIS A 89 10.91 -3.25 -4.13
N GLY A 90 10.14 -4.09 -4.85
CA GLY A 90 10.58 -5.40 -5.34
C GLY A 90 10.65 -6.51 -4.29
N LEU A 91 10.19 -6.26 -3.07
CA LEU A 91 10.18 -7.21 -1.97
C LEU A 91 8.86 -7.99 -1.93
N GLY A 92 8.50 -8.59 -3.05
CA GLY A 92 7.20 -9.25 -3.24
C GLY A 92 6.90 -10.37 -2.22
N GLU A 93 7.90 -11.15 -1.81
CA GLU A 93 7.74 -12.18 -0.77
C GLU A 93 7.34 -11.58 0.58
N LYS A 94 7.97 -10.46 0.99
CA LYS A 94 7.57 -9.75 2.21
C LYS A 94 6.18 -9.14 2.08
N ALA A 95 5.82 -8.63 0.90
CA ALA A 95 4.47 -8.11 0.66
C ALA A 95 3.40 -9.21 0.86
N LEU A 96 3.67 -10.42 0.36
CA LEU A 96 2.79 -11.58 0.54
C LEU A 96 2.75 -12.06 2.01
N MET A 97 3.91 -12.11 2.67
CA MET A 97 3.99 -12.44 4.10
C MET A 97 3.19 -11.46 4.96
N VAL A 98 3.29 -10.16 4.70
CA VAL A 98 2.49 -9.13 5.41
C VAL A 98 0.99 -9.28 5.10
N PHE A 99 0.64 -9.68 3.89
CA PHE A 99 -0.76 -9.93 3.51
C PHE A 99 -1.36 -11.15 4.23
N GLU A 100 -0.61 -12.23 4.39
CA GLU A 100 -1.09 -13.45 5.04
C GLU A 100 -0.98 -13.39 6.57
N GLU A 101 0.18 -13.00 7.10
CA GLU A 101 0.49 -13.13 8.53
C GLU A 101 0.11 -11.90 9.36
N LYS A 102 0.20 -10.70 8.78
CA LYS A 102 -0.04 -9.43 9.50
C LYS A 102 -1.43 -8.84 9.25
N ARG A 103 -2.37 -9.66 8.76
CA ARG A 103 -3.75 -9.22 8.52
C ARG A 103 -4.46 -8.88 9.84
N PRO A 104 -5.00 -7.66 10.01
CA PRO A 104 -5.78 -7.33 11.20
C PRO A 104 -7.10 -8.13 11.23
N GLU A 105 -7.50 -8.64 12.40
CA GLU A 105 -8.66 -9.53 12.61
C GLU A 105 -9.99 -9.02 12.01
N LYS A 106 -10.16 -7.70 11.90
CA LYS A 106 -11.40 -7.06 11.42
C LYS A 106 -11.23 -6.29 10.12
N VAL A 107 -10.13 -6.51 9.41
CA VAL A 107 -9.81 -5.80 8.17
C VAL A 107 -9.97 -6.75 6.98
N ASN A 108 -10.83 -6.34 6.05
CA ASN A 108 -11.02 -7.04 4.79
C ASN A 108 -10.18 -6.38 3.69
N PRO A 109 -9.45 -7.18 2.89
CA PRO A 109 -8.78 -6.70 1.69
C PRO A 109 -9.77 -5.94 0.79
N ASN A 110 -9.28 -4.87 0.18
CA ASN A 110 -10.00 -4.15 -0.87
C ASN A 110 -9.27 -4.25 -2.21
N ARG A 111 -9.79 -3.58 -3.24
CA ARG A 111 -9.19 -3.58 -4.58
C ARG A 111 -7.71 -3.17 -4.56
N SER A 112 -7.35 -2.14 -3.77
CA SER A 112 -5.97 -1.67 -3.66
C SER A 112 -5.04 -2.68 -2.97
N THR A 113 -5.57 -3.44 -1.99
CA THR A 113 -4.83 -4.55 -1.36
C THR A 113 -4.46 -5.60 -2.41
N PHE A 114 -5.46 -6.08 -3.17
CA PHE A 114 -5.25 -7.08 -4.19
C PHE A 114 -4.35 -6.59 -5.33
N LEU A 115 -4.48 -5.33 -5.76
CA LEU A 115 -3.53 -4.75 -6.71
C LEU A 115 -2.08 -4.87 -6.22
N SER A 116 -1.84 -4.55 -4.95
CA SER A 116 -0.49 -4.57 -4.37
C SER A 116 0.07 -6.00 -4.30
N VAL A 117 -0.78 -6.97 -3.95
CA VAL A 117 -0.47 -8.41 -3.96
C VAL A 117 -0.18 -8.91 -5.38
N LEU A 118 -1.03 -8.59 -6.35
CA LEU A 118 -0.83 -8.98 -7.76
C LEU A 118 0.46 -8.38 -8.33
N ARG A 119 0.77 -7.12 -8.01
CA ARG A 119 2.06 -6.50 -8.36
C ARG A 119 3.23 -7.24 -7.73
N ALA A 120 3.12 -7.65 -6.47
CA ALA A 120 4.17 -8.41 -5.79
C ALA A 120 4.42 -9.75 -6.48
N CYS A 121 3.34 -10.47 -6.84
CA CYS A 121 3.42 -11.69 -7.64
C CYS A 121 4.04 -11.43 -9.03
N ALA A 122 3.72 -10.30 -9.67
CA ALA A 122 4.27 -9.91 -10.96
C ALA A 122 5.76 -9.62 -10.92
N HIS A 123 6.23 -8.91 -9.90
CA HIS A 123 7.66 -8.66 -9.73
C HIS A 123 8.47 -9.93 -9.43
N LYS A 124 7.85 -10.92 -8.76
CA LYS A 124 8.52 -12.19 -8.40
C LYS A 124 8.33 -13.32 -9.41
N GLY A 125 7.49 -13.14 -10.43
CA GLY A 125 7.15 -14.21 -11.39
C GLY A 125 6.28 -15.32 -10.80
N LEU A 126 5.55 -15.06 -9.71
CA LEU A 126 4.68 -16.02 -9.03
C LEU A 126 3.30 -16.10 -9.71
N LEU A 127 3.28 -16.66 -10.92
CA LEU A 127 2.12 -16.73 -11.80
C LEU A 127 0.91 -17.41 -11.15
N GLY A 128 1.10 -18.64 -10.66
CA GLY A 128 0.01 -19.45 -10.09
C GLY A 128 -0.59 -18.81 -8.84
N THR A 129 0.26 -18.29 -7.95
CA THR A 129 -0.16 -17.57 -6.74
C THR A 129 -0.93 -16.30 -7.09
N GLY A 130 -0.44 -15.52 -8.05
CA GLY A 130 -1.10 -14.31 -8.53
C GLY A 130 -2.49 -14.59 -9.10
N MET A 131 -2.63 -15.64 -9.92
CA MET A 131 -3.93 -16.08 -10.45
C MET A 131 -4.88 -16.56 -9.35
N CYS A 132 -4.38 -17.25 -8.33
CA CYS A 132 -5.19 -17.66 -7.18
C CYS A 132 -5.80 -16.44 -6.48
N TYR A 133 -4.98 -15.44 -6.13
CA TYR A 133 -5.47 -14.23 -5.48
C TYR A 133 -6.43 -13.42 -6.36
N PHE A 134 -6.23 -13.39 -7.68
CA PHE A 134 -7.17 -12.74 -8.59
C PHE A 134 -8.55 -13.40 -8.54
N HIS A 135 -8.61 -14.74 -8.53
CA HIS A 135 -9.87 -15.46 -8.39
C HIS A 135 -10.49 -15.29 -7.00
N THR A 136 -9.69 -15.33 -5.93
CA THR A 136 -10.14 -15.07 -4.55
C THR A 136 -10.76 -13.68 -4.42
N MET A 137 -10.15 -12.66 -5.03
CA MET A 137 -10.68 -11.29 -5.11
C MET A 137 -12.11 -11.26 -5.68
N GLN A 138 -12.36 -11.99 -6.77
CA GLN A 138 -13.67 -12.02 -7.43
C GLN A 138 -14.68 -12.91 -6.70
N LYS A 139 -14.31 -14.14 -6.34
CA LYS A 139 -15.24 -15.13 -5.80
C LYS A 139 -15.56 -14.93 -4.34
N GLU A 140 -14.54 -14.72 -3.51
CA GLU A 140 -14.69 -14.65 -2.05
C GLU A 140 -14.97 -13.22 -1.61
N HIS A 141 -14.24 -12.25 -2.15
CA HIS A 141 -14.38 -10.84 -1.77
C HIS A 141 -15.38 -10.07 -2.61
N ARG A 142 -15.90 -10.63 -3.71
CA ARG A 142 -16.85 -9.99 -4.63
C ARG A 142 -16.39 -8.61 -5.10
N LEU A 143 -15.08 -8.49 -5.34
CA LEU A 143 -14.47 -7.25 -5.81
C LEU A 143 -14.29 -7.31 -7.32
N GLU A 144 -14.97 -6.41 -8.02
CA GLU A 144 -14.79 -6.24 -9.46
C GLU A 144 -13.36 -5.77 -9.79
N PRO A 145 -12.64 -6.46 -10.69
CA PRO A 145 -11.32 -6.06 -11.12
C PRO A 145 -11.34 -4.80 -11.99
N GLU A 146 -10.49 -3.84 -11.65
CA GLU A 146 -10.18 -2.67 -12.49
C GLU A 146 -9.03 -2.95 -13.46
N ILE A 147 -8.88 -2.13 -14.52
CA ILE A 147 -7.82 -2.20 -15.55
C ILE A 147 -6.42 -2.47 -14.97
N LYS A 148 -6.09 -1.82 -13.84
CA LYS A 148 -4.80 -1.96 -13.14
C LYS A 148 -4.51 -3.38 -12.61
N HIS A 149 -5.53 -4.19 -12.36
CA HIS A 149 -5.35 -5.59 -11.96
C HIS A 149 -4.99 -6.43 -13.18
N TYR A 150 -5.67 -6.20 -14.32
CA TYR A 150 -5.36 -6.85 -15.59
C TYR A 150 -3.95 -6.52 -16.08
N SER A 151 -3.50 -5.27 -15.96
CA SER A 151 -2.13 -4.88 -16.34
C SER A 151 -1.03 -5.63 -15.56
N CYS A 152 -1.34 -6.14 -14.36
CA CYS A 152 -0.40 -6.98 -13.61
C CYS A 152 -0.31 -8.41 -14.18
N MET A 153 -1.38 -8.85 -14.85
CA MET A 153 -1.48 -10.16 -15.51
C MET A 153 -0.92 -10.15 -16.92
N ASP A 154 -0.95 -9.02 -17.65
CA ASP A 154 -0.32 -8.94 -18.98
C ASP A 154 1.19 -9.25 -18.92
N ARG A 155 1.83 -8.94 -17.79
CA ARG A 155 3.25 -9.25 -17.53
C ARG A 155 3.54 -10.75 -17.35
N TRP A 156 2.51 -11.56 -17.20
CA TRP A 156 2.55 -13.00 -16.93
C TRP A 156 2.48 -13.85 -18.20
N GLU A 157 2.26 -13.23 -19.36
CA GLU A 157 2.01 -13.89 -20.65
C GLU A 157 3.22 -14.60 -21.28
N CYS A 158 4.44 -14.48 -20.73
CA CYS A 158 5.60 -15.21 -21.25
C CYS A 158 5.67 -16.69 -20.83
N GLY A 159 4.76 -17.19 -19.99
CA GLY A 159 4.80 -18.57 -19.48
C GLY A 159 3.76 -19.55 -20.03
N ASN A 160 2.59 -19.09 -20.51
CA ASN A 160 1.57 -19.95 -21.09
C ASN A 160 0.55 -19.12 -21.90
N CYS A 161 0.58 -19.23 -23.23
CA CYS A 161 -0.35 -18.58 -24.16
C CYS A 161 -1.75 -19.21 -24.06
N GLY A 162 -2.79 -18.41 -23.76
CA GLY A 162 -4.17 -18.82 -24.08
C GLY A 162 -5.32 -18.08 -23.41
N GLU A 163 -5.26 -17.81 -22.10
CA GLU A 163 -6.44 -17.31 -21.35
C GLU A 163 -6.37 -15.83 -20.97
N GLY A 164 -5.17 -15.26 -20.74
CA GLY A 164 -4.98 -13.83 -20.40
C GLY A 164 -5.50 -12.88 -21.48
N CYS A 165 -5.08 -13.09 -22.73
CA CYS A 165 -5.55 -12.34 -23.90
C CYS A 165 -7.08 -12.26 -24.01
N LYS A 166 -7.82 -13.34 -23.69
CA LYS A 166 -9.29 -13.34 -23.86
C LYS A 166 -9.97 -12.35 -22.92
N LEU A 167 -9.44 -12.17 -21.70
CA LEU A 167 -10.01 -11.25 -20.71
C LEU A 167 -9.66 -9.79 -21.04
N TYR A 168 -8.42 -9.51 -21.47
CA TYR A 168 -8.02 -8.15 -21.83
C TYR A 168 -8.79 -7.64 -23.07
N PHE A 169 -8.90 -8.47 -24.12
CA PHE A 169 -9.68 -8.12 -25.31
C PHE A 169 -11.19 -8.07 -25.06
N ALA A 170 -11.73 -8.87 -24.13
CA ALA A 170 -13.15 -8.78 -23.76
C ALA A 170 -13.51 -7.49 -22.99
N VAL A 171 -12.57 -6.93 -22.20
CA VAL A 171 -12.80 -5.71 -21.41
C VAL A 171 -12.49 -4.44 -22.22
N SER A 172 -11.56 -4.49 -23.17
CA SER A 172 -11.21 -3.33 -24.03
C SER A 172 -12.12 -3.16 -25.26
N ALA A 173 -12.98 -4.13 -25.55
CA ALA A 173 -13.95 -4.09 -26.65
C ALA A 173 -15.39 -3.72 -26.21
N GLY A 174 -15.59 -3.28 -24.97
CA GLY A 174 -16.89 -2.91 -24.38
C GLY A 174 -17.03 -1.42 -24.10
#